data_AF-A0A2M7QXV6-F1
#
_entry.id   AF-A0A2M7QXV6-F1
#
_cell.length_a   1.000
_cell.length_b   1.000
_cell.length_c   1.000
_cell.angle_alpha   90.00
_cell.angle_beta   90.00
_cell.angle_gamma   90.00
#
_symmetry.space_group_name_H-M   'P 1'
#
loop_
_entity.id
_entity.type
_entity.pdbx_description
1 polymer ?
#
loop_
_entity_poly.entity_id
_entity_poly.type
_entity_poly.pdbx_seq_one_letter_code
_entity_poly.pdbx_strand_id
1 'polypeptide(L)'
;IRDELSPNSTILTEYYMGNQIPANTEARVYFGHLLQTPNAAGKQEKIREFYGGKLSDKEAKIFLIDNNIQYVYIGREEQEVSYSFLRSIFEEDGVSIYEITK
;
A
#
# COMPACT_ATOMS: atom_id res chain seq x y z
N ILE A 1 2.21 -12.96 -5.33
CA ILE A 1 1.35 -12.05 -4.52
C ILE A 1 0.22 -12.79 -3.79
N ARG A 2 -0.71 -13.49 -4.47
CA ARG A 2 -1.89 -14.09 -3.79
C ARG A 2 -1.54 -14.97 -2.59
N ASP A 3 -0.50 -15.79 -2.70
CA ASP A 3 -0.08 -16.71 -1.64
C ASP A 3 0.77 -16.03 -0.55
N GLU A 4 1.18 -14.77 -0.77
CA GLU A 4 2.03 -13.98 0.14
C GLU A 4 1.23 -13.02 1.04
N LEU A 5 -0.03 -12.74 0.68
CA LEU A 5 -0.90 -11.83 1.42
C LEU A 5 -1.80 -12.61 2.38
N SER A 6 -1.82 -12.22 3.64
CA SER A 6 -2.79 -12.76 4.59
C SER A 6 -4.23 -12.48 4.13
N PRO A 7 -5.18 -13.43 4.25
CA PRO A 7 -6.58 -13.20 3.91
C PRO A 7 -7.15 -11.99 4.67
N ASN A 8 -7.94 -11.14 4.00
CA ASN A 8 -8.49 -9.88 4.53
C ASN A 8 -7.46 -8.81 4.96
N SER A 9 -6.19 -8.97 4.60
CA SER A 9 -5.21 -7.90 4.79
C SER A 9 -5.51 -6.70 3.88
N THR A 10 -5.11 -5.51 4.33
CA THR A 10 -5.17 -4.29 3.55
C THR A 10 -3.79 -3.96 3.01
N ILE A 11 -3.70 -3.78 1.69
CA ILE A 11 -2.49 -3.35 1.00
C ILE A 11 -2.62 -1.89 0.55
N LEU A 12 -1.54 -1.14 0.70
CA LEU A 12 -1.39 0.18 0.11
C LEU A 12 -0.82 0.05 -1.30
N THR A 13 -1.47 0.70 -2.26
CA THR A 13 -1.10 0.74 -3.68
C THR A 13 -1.48 2.10 -4.24
N GLU A 14 -0.96 2.43 -5.42
CA GLU A 14 -1.53 3.47 -6.28
C GLU A 14 -2.80 2.95 -7.00
N TYR A 15 -3.43 3.82 -7.78
CA TYR A 15 -4.77 3.60 -8.35
C TYR A 15 -4.87 2.36 -9.25
N TYR A 16 -3.88 2.07 -10.10
CA TYR A 16 -3.96 0.93 -11.02
C TYR A 16 -4.02 -0.40 -10.27
N MET A 17 -3.06 -0.66 -9.38
CA MET A 17 -3.02 -1.88 -8.59
C MET A 17 -4.13 -1.94 -7.53
N GLY A 18 -4.61 -0.77 -7.06
CA GLY A 18 -5.79 -0.67 -6.21
C GLY A 18 -7.06 -1.25 -6.85
N ASN A 19 -7.14 -1.27 -8.18
CA ASN A 19 -8.26 -1.92 -8.89
C ASN A 19 -7.98 -3.37 -9.27
N GLN A 20 -6.72 -3.76 -9.49
CA GLN A 20 -6.35 -5.11 -9.92
C GLN A 20 -6.30 -6.11 -8.77
N ILE A 21 -5.76 -5.71 -7.60
CA ILE A 21 -5.55 -6.64 -6.47
C ILE A 21 -6.87 -7.23 -5.96
N PRO A 22 -7.93 -6.43 -5.68
CA PRO A 22 -9.19 -6.99 -5.19
C PRO A 22 -9.91 -7.85 -6.22
N ALA A 23 -9.63 -7.67 -7.51
CA ALA A 23 -10.22 -8.47 -8.58
C ALA A 23 -9.58 -9.86 -8.71
N ASN A 24 -8.36 -10.05 -8.19
CA ASN A 24 -7.57 -11.26 -8.37
C ASN A 24 -7.16 -11.94 -7.04
N THR A 25 -7.48 -11.35 -5.90
CA THR A 25 -7.12 -11.83 -4.56
C THR A 25 -8.23 -11.57 -3.54
N GLU A 26 -8.11 -12.14 -2.34
CA GLU A 26 -8.99 -11.84 -1.19
C GLU A 26 -8.47 -10.66 -0.34
N ALA A 27 -7.44 -9.96 -0.82
CA ALA A 27 -6.90 -8.79 -0.14
C ALA A 27 -7.76 -7.54 -0.40
N ARG A 28 -7.78 -6.65 0.58
CA ARG A 28 -8.41 -5.34 0.50
C ARG A 28 -7.36 -4.30 0.14
N VAL A 29 -7.79 -3.18 -0.41
CA VAL A 29 -6.91 -2.05 -0.74
C VAL A 29 -7.32 -0.80 0.04
N TYR A 30 -6.35 0.03 0.41
CA TYR A 30 -6.64 1.31 1.08
C TYR A 30 -7.43 2.28 0.17
N PHE A 31 -7.10 2.26 -1.11
CA PHE A 31 -7.67 3.11 -2.15
C PHE A 31 -7.86 2.29 -3.43
N GLY A 32 -9.11 2.19 -3.88
CA GLY A 32 -9.51 1.44 -5.08
C GLY A 32 -10.48 2.27 -5.91
N HIS A 33 -11.67 1.74 -6.20
CA HIS A 33 -12.68 2.41 -7.02
C HIS A 33 -12.96 3.86 -6.54
N LEU A 34 -12.61 4.82 -7.40
CA LEU A 34 -12.66 6.27 -7.17
C LEU A 34 -14.05 6.77 -6.70
N LEU A 35 -15.13 6.16 -7.22
CA LEU A 35 -16.52 6.54 -6.94
C LEU A 35 -17.12 5.89 -5.69
N GLN A 36 -16.47 4.88 -5.12
CA GLN A 36 -16.96 4.14 -3.95
C GLN A 36 -16.13 4.39 -2.69
N THR A 37 -15.07 5.19 -2.80
CA THR A 37 -14.17 5.51 -1.68
C THR A 37 -14.58 6.86 -1.06
N PRO A 38 -15.10 6.89 0.18
CA PRO A 38 -15.32 8.15 0.88
C PRO A 38 -14.01 8.93 1.00
N ASN A 39 -14.05 10.24 0.71
CA ASN A 39 -12.89 11.13 0.72
C ASN A 39 -11.72 10.66 -0.18
N ALA A 40 -12.04 10.21 -1.40
CA ALA A 40 -11.06 9.73 -2.38
C ALA A 40 -9.89 10.72 -2.60
N ALA A 41 -10.17 12.02 -2.68
CA ALA A 41 -9.15 13.05 -2.87
C ALA A 41 -8.12 13.08 -1.72
N GLY A 42 -8.59 13.10 -0.46
CA GLY A 42 -7.69 13.11 0.70
C GLY A 42 -6.89 11.81 0.84
N LYS A 43 -7.48 10.66 0.49
CA LYS A 43 -6.75 9.38 0.48
C LYS A 43 -5.64 9.37 -0.58
N GLN A 44 -5.93 9.87 -1.78
CA GLN A 44 -4.94 9.94 -2.85
C GLN A 44 -3.82 10.92 -2.50
N GLU A 45 -4.11 12.03 -1.83
CA GLU A 45 -3.07 12.94 -1.32
C GLU A 45 -2.16 12.24 -0.31
N LYS A 46 -2.73 11.49 0.65
CA LYS A 46 -1.94 10.71 1.62
C LYS A 46 -1.06 9.64 0.95
N ILE A 47 -1.56 8.99 -0.09
CA ILE A 47 -0.77 8.03 -0.90
C ILE A 47 0.42 8.75 -1.55
N ARG A 48 0.21 9.91 -2.15
CA ARG A 48 1.28 10.72 -2.76
C ARG A 48 2.29 11.24 -1.73
N GLU A 49 1.85 11.60 -0.54
CA GLU A 49 2.75 11.99 0.55
C GLU A 49 3.63 10.82 1.00
N PHE A 50 3.05 9.64 1.13
CA PHE A 50 3.75 8.41 1.49
C PHE A 50 4.76 8.00 0.41
N TYR A 51 4.30 7.72 -0.82
CA TYR A 51 5.20 7.30 -1.91
C TYR A 51 6.16 8.39 -2.36
N GLY A 52 5.79 9.66 -2.21
CA GLY A 52 6.68 10.79 -2.48
C GLY A 52 7.73 11.04 -1.40
N GLY A 53 7.84 10.19 -0.37
CA GLY A 53 8.84 10.32 0.69
C GLY A 53 8.69 11.59 1.54
N LYS A 54 7.49 12.18 1.58
CA LYS A 54 7.22 13.43 2.33
C LYS A 54 6.93 13.19 3.80
N LEU A 55 6.55 11.96 4.16
CA LEU A 55 6.33 11.54 5.54
C LEU A 55 7.63 11.05 6.15
N SER A 56 7.89 11.40 7.42
CA SER A 56 8.93 10.76 8.23
C SER A 56 8.58 9.30 8.53
N ASP A 57 9.53 8.50 9.02
CA ASP A 57 9.26 7.11 9.44
C ASP A 57 8.11 7.01 10.45
N LYS A 58 8.07 7.92 11.42
CA LYS A 58 6.96 7.98 12.39
C LYS A 58 5.65 8.38 11.72
N GLU A 59 5.73 9.41 10.86
CA GLU A 59 4.73 9.87 9.88
C GLU A 59 3.98 8.71 9.21
N ALA A 60 4.78 7.98 8.45
CA ALA A 60 4.40 6.90 7.58
C ALA A 60 3.88 5.69 8.38
N LYS A 61 4.56 5.30 9.47
CA LYS A 61 4.11 4.17 10.30
C LYS A 61 2.75 4.43 10.93
N ILE A 62 2.51 5.65 11.45
CA ILE A 62 1.20 6.04 12.02
C ILE A 62 0.14 5.99 10.92
N PHE A 63 0.40 6.58 9.75
CA PHE A 63 -0.52 6.54 8.63
C PHE A 63 -0.95 5.11 8.26
N LEU A 64 -0.01 4.18 8.16
CA LEU A 64 -0.33 2.81 7.81
C LEU A 64 -1.13 2.09 8.91
N ILE A 65 -0.75 2.26 10.17
CA ILE A 65 -1.43 1.63 11.32
C ILE A 65 -2.86 2.16 11.47
N ASP A 66 -3.05 3.48 11.45
CA ASP A 66 -4.36 4.12 11.64
C ASP A 66 -5.36 3.73 10.53
N ASN A 67 -4.86 3.38 9.35
CA ASN A 67 -5.66 2.92 8.22
C ASN A 67 -5.73 1.39 8.10
N ASN A 68 -5.24 0.67 9.11
CA ASN A 68 -5.21 -0.79 9.17
C ASN A 68 -4.58 -1.43 7.92
N ILE A 69 -3.51 -0.82 7.42
CA ILE A 69 -2.68 -1.32 6.32
C ILE A 69 -1.62 -2.25 6.90
N GLN A 70 -1.43 -3.43 6.32
CA GLN A 70 -0.41 -4.39 6.73
C GLN A 70 0.71 -4.51 5.70
N TYR A 71 0.40 -4.25 4.43
CA TYR A 71 1.32 -4.43 3.32
C TYR A 71 1.41 -3.17 2.47
N VAL A 72 2.59 -2.92 1.90
CA VAL A 72 2.87 -1.85 0.94
C VAL A 72 3.35 -2.50 -0.35
N TYR A 73 2.70 -2.16 -1.45
CA TYR A 73 3.09 -2.61 -2.78
C TYR A 73 3.96 -1.56 -3.46
N ILE A 74 5.04 -1.98 -4.11
CA ILE A 74 5.83 -1.13 -5.00
C ILE A 74 5.93 -1.82 -6.35
N GLY A 75 5.62 -1.10 -7.42
CA GLY A 75 5.68 -1.61 -8.78
C GLY A 75 5.85 -0.49 -9.79
N ARG A 76 5.13 -0.57 -10.90
CA ARG A 76 5.32 0.35 -12.03
C ARG A 76 4.90 1.80 -11.74
N GLU A 77 3.85 2.01 -10.95
CA GLU A 77 3.31 3.36 -10.69
C GLU A 77 3.82 3.93 -9.36
N GLU A 78 4.03 3.08 -8.37
CA GLU A 78 4.47 3.44 -7.04
C GLU A 78 5.93 3.88 -7.06
N GLN A 79 6.21 5.03 -6.44
CA GLN A 79 7.58 5.47 -6.24
C GLN A 79 8.23 4.63 -5.14
N GLU A 80 9.50 4.27 -5.35
CA GLU A 80 10.27 3.52 -4.37
C GLU A 80 10.42 4.35 -3.09
N VAL A 81 10.12 3.73 -1.94
CA VAL A 81 10.25 4.35 -0.61
C VAL A 81 11.10 3.49 0.29
N SER A 82 11.92 4.16 1.13
CA SER A 82 12.77 3.50 2.11
C SER A 82 12.38 3.96 3.51
N TYR A 83 11.52 3.18 4.16
CA TYR A 83 11.13 3.37 5.55
C TYR A 83 11.73 2.25 6.41
N SER A 84 12.35 2.57 7.55
CA SER A 84 13.08 1.58 8.36
C SER A 84 12.18 0.49 8.96
N PHE A 85 10.89 0.76 9.09
CA PHE A 85 9.90 -0.18 9.62
C PHE A 85 9.30 -1.10 8.55
N LEU A 86 9.64 -0.93 7.26
CA LEU A 86 9.20 -1.79 6.18
C LEU A 86 10.20 -2.92 5.95
N ARG A 87 9.69 -4.16 5.86
CA ARG A 87 10.48 -5.35 5.55
C ARG A 87 9.98 -5.97 4.26
N SER A 88 10.85 -6.08 3.25
CA SER A 88 10.50 -6.78 2.01
C SER A 88 10.20 -8.25 2.32
N ILE A 89 9.07 -8.75 1.84
CA ILE A 89 8.64 -10.15 1.96
C ILE A 89 8.51 -10.83 0.59
N PHE A 90 8.49 -10.04 -0.49
CA PHE A 90 8.40 -10.52 -1.86
C PHE A 90 9.08 -9.52 -2.79
N GLU A 91 9.86 -10.00 -3.74
CA GLU A 91 10.51 -9.20 -4.77
C GLU A 91 10.69 -10.07 -6.03
N GLU A 92 9.99 -9.72 -7.11
CA GLU A 92 10.07 -10.43 -8.39
C GLU A 92 9.62 -9.50 -9.53
N ASP A 93 10.31 -9.54 -10.67
CA ASP A 93 9.93 -8.84 -11.91
C ASP A 93 9.61 -7.33 -11.74
N GLY A 94 10.34 -6.63 -10.87
CA GLY A 94 10.14 -5.20 -10.62
C GLY A 94 8.90 -4.89 -9.76
N VAL A 95 8.39 -5.89 -9.05
CA VAL A 95 7.34 -5.78 -8.04
C VAL A 95 7.90 -6.19 -6.69
N SER A 96 7.66 -5.35 -5.69
CA SER A 96 8.05 -5.60 -4.30
C SER A 96 6.85 -5.46 -3.36
N ILE A 97 6.77 -6.32 -2.35
CA ILE A 97 5.79 -6.20 -1.26
C ILE A 97 6.54 -6.10 0.05
N TYR A 98 6.18 -5.09 0.83
CA TYR A 98 6.72 -4.86 2.14
C TYR A 98 5.66 -5.09 3.21
N GLU A 99 6.06 -5.74 4.30
CA GLU A 99 5.27 -5.87 5.52
C GLU A 99 5.72 -4.84 6.56
N ILE A 100 4.78 -4.33 7.34
CA ILE A 100 5.08 -3.45 8.48
C ILE A 100 5.61 -4.27 9.65
N THR A 101 6.81 -3.94 10.10
CA THR A 101 7.42 -4.54 11.30
C THR A 101 6.83 -3.96 12.58
N LYS A 102 6.71 -4.80 13.60
CA LYS A 102 6.23 -4.42 14.94
C LYS A 102 7.15 -3.38 15.57
#